data_AF-A0A3D5UY40-F1
#
_entry.id   AF-A0A3D5UY40-F1
#
_cell.length_a   1.000
_cell.length_b   1.000
_cell.length_c   1.000
_cell.angle_alpha   90.00
_cell.angle_beta   90.00
_cell.angle_gamma   90.00
#
_symmetry.space_group_name_H-M   'P 1'
#
loop_
_entity.id
_entity.type
_entity.pdbx_description
1 polymer ?
#
loop_
_entity_poly.entity_id
_entity_poly.type
_entity_poly.pdbx_seq_one_letter_code
_entity_poly.pdbx_strand_id
1 'polypeptide(L)'
;AGSALTLAASAHGGMAENTNFTFSADAEGSLVAENLSFADARAAHIEGKIAAEDSDSYRLDMLRVEAGGLTVNGTGQADALTGGRWGIEAEGTATGLGEITGLDNERLLETVGWRLTGDTDTGFTQIAIADARAVTEAGTASFSGDVTIGEDGFGISGEGHADITDLRPLGEIAGQRMEGTGTLDISSFHYGDDGGEASFTLETSTIETGDANLDALLAEGVRGSAQFAFGADGGFSARGVSLKAAQGFAATGDFSLGADGALAGDARIAANEIGAIAGGAATGALEARAVLSGTMDAPGLALDAHLTKGTLGGMDARDAKLTAEIAQGTGPVSFRLQGANGTATLATQLAMPEEGG
;
A
#
# COMPACT_ATOMS: atom_id res chain seq x y z
N ALA A 1 -35.37 -16.41 8.16
CA ALA A 1 -34.23 -17.19 7.63
C ALA A 1 -34.28 -17.06 6.12
N GLY A 2 -33.32 -16.35 5.53
CA GLY A 2 -33.23 -16.19 4.07
C GLY A 2 -32.69 -17.47 3.41
N SER A 3 -32.89 -17.61 2.10
CA SER A 3 -32.29 -18.67 1.29
C SER A 3 -30.76 -18.59 1.33
N ALA A 4 -30.08 -19.74 1.43
CA ALA A 4 -28.61 -19.79 1.42
C ALA A 4 -28.03 -19.24 0.10
N LEU A 5 -28.69 -19.55 -1.03
CA LEU A 5 -28.41 -19.02 -2.35
C LEU A 5 -29.69 -19.10 -3.20
N THR A 6 -30.00 -18.00 -3.90
CA THR A 6 -30.91 -17.94 -5.03
C THR A 6 -30.07 -17.59 -6.25
N LEU A 7 -30.13 -18.42 -7.29
CA LEU A 7 -29.40 -18.22 -8.55
C LEU A 7 -30.39 -18.28 -9.71
N ALA A 8 -30.41 -17.24 -10.53
CA ALA A 8 -31.15 -17.20 -11.78
C ALA A 8 -30.16 -16.95 -12.92
N ALA A 9 -30.00 -17.93 -13.82
CA ALA A 9 -29.10 -17.82 -14.95
C ALA A 9 -29.85 -18.02 -16.26
N SER A 10 -29.49 -17.24 -17.27
CA SER A 10 -30.00 -17.37 -18.63
C SER A 10 -28.83 -17.37 -19.61
N ALA A 11 -28.94 -18.20 -20.66
CA ALA A 11 -27.97 -18.24 -21.74
C ALA A 11 -28.72 -18.41 -23.06
N HIS A 12 -28.39 -17.58 -24.04
CA HIS A 12 -29.01 -17.62 -25.36
C HIS A 12 -27.92 -17.49 -26.42
N GLY A 13 -27.97 -18.34 -27.45
CA GLY A 13 -26.92 -18.39 -28.45
C GLY A 13 -27.06 -19.55 -29.44
N GLY A 14 -26.23 -19.54 -30.47
CA GLY A 14 -26.16 -20.60 -31.48
C GLY A 14 -24.82 -21.32 -31.44
N MET A 15 -24.82 -22.66 -31.54
CA MET A 15 -23.63 -23.53 -31.65
C MET A 15 -23.34 -23.92 -33.12
N ALA A 16 -23.39 -22.96 -34.05
CA ALA A 16 -23.03 -23.21 -35.45
C ALA A 16 -21.59 -22.74 -35.72
N GLU A 17 -21.14 -22.74 -36.99
CA GLU A 17 -19.80 -22.29 -37.43
C GLU A 17 -19.36 -20.92 -36.90
N ASN A 18 -20.27 -20.12 -36.33
CA ASN A 18 -19.99 -18.96 -35.50
C ASN A 18 -20.71 -19.10 -34.16
N THR A 19 -20.05 -19.67 -33.16
CA THR A 19 -20.65 -19.83 -31.84
C THR A 19 -20.73 -18.46 -31.18
N ASN A 20 -21.93 -18.05 -30.75
CA ASN A 20 -22.13 -16.78 -30.07
C ASN A 20 -23.13 -16.99 -28.94
N PHE A 21 -22.69 -16.70 -27.71
CA PHE A 21 -23.45 -16.88 -26.49
C PHE A 21 -23.54 -15.57 -25.73
N THR A 22 -24.74 -15.18 -25.37
CA THR A 22 -24.99 -14.18 -24.35
C THR A 22 -25.45 -14.89 -23.09
N PHE A 23 -24.85 -14.56 -21.95
CA PHE A 23 -25.20 -15.11 -20.65
C PHE A 23 -25.50 -13.99 -19.67
N SER A 24 -26.42 -14.26 -18.75
CA SER A 24 -26.70 -13.43 -17.59
C SER A 24 -26.93 -14.32 -16.38
N ALA A 25 -26.45 -13.89 -15.21
CA ALA A 25 -26.65 -14.59 -13.96
C ALA A 25 -26.86 -13.61 -12.82
N ASP A 26 -27.91 -13.80 -12.04
CA ASP A 26 -28.22 -13.09 -10.81
C ASP A 26 -28.08 -14.06 -9.63
N ALA A 27 -27.29 -13.68 -8.64
CA ALA A 27 -27.09 -14.45 -7.41
C ALA A 27 -27.43 -13.60 -6.18
N GLU A 28 -28.17 -14.15 -5.22
CA GLU A 28 -28.48 -13.49 -3.94
C GLU A 28 -28.44 -14.52 -2.80
N GLY A 29 -28.01 -14.12 -1.60
CA GLY A 29 -28.18 -14.92 -0.39
C GLY A 29 -27.01 -14.81 0.57
N SER A 30 -27.05 -15.62 1.64
CA SER A 30 -25.98 -15.61 2.65
C SER A 30 -24.63 -16.05 2.09
N LEU A 31 -24.62 -16.99 1.14
CA LEU A 31 -23.38 -17.42 0.48
C LEU A 31 -22.77 -16.31 -0.37
N VAL A 32 -23.59 -15.49 -1.04
CA VAL A 32 -23.10 -14.33 -1.79
C VAL A 32 -22.52 -13.30 -0.83
N ALA A 33 -23.25 -13.00 0.25
CA ALA A 33 -22.79 -12.07 1.29
C ALA A 33 -21.47 -12.51 1.96
N GLU A 34 -21.28 -13.81 2.15
CA GLU A 34 -20.04 -14.35 2.72
C GLU A 34 -18.86 -14.21 1.75
N ASN A 35 -19.04 -14.65 0.50
CA ASN A 35 -17.98 -14.68 -0.51
C ASN A 35 -17.64 -13.29 -1.09
N LEU A 36 -18.59 -12.36 -1.06
CA LEU A 36 -18.43 -10.97 -1.54
C LEU A 36 -18.50 -9.96 -0.38
N SER A 37 -18.15 -10.40 0.82
CA SER A 37 -18.12 -9.57 2.03
C SER A 37 -17.20 -8.36 1.89
N PHE A 38 -16.11 -8.50 1.10
CA PHE A 38 -15.21 -7.39 0.78
C PHE A 38 -15.89 -6.23 0.05
N ALA A 39 -17.00 -6.48 -0.66
CA ALA A 39 -17.77 -5.47 -1.38
C ALA A 39 -19.11 -5.13 -0.70
N ASP A 40 -19.31 -5.60 0.55
CA ASP A 40 -20.60 -5.54 1.29
C ASP A 40 -21.80 -5.98 0.42
N ALA A 41 -21.57 -6.92 -0.49
CA ALA A 41 -22.53 -7.29 -1.52
C ALA A 41 -23.37 -8.48 -1.07
N ARG A 42 -24.70 -8.32 -1.02
CA ARG A 42 -25.64 -9.44 -0.74
C ARG A 42 -26.24 -10.07 -1.99
N ALA A 43 -26.06 -9.40 -3.12
CA ALA A 43 -26.44 -9.84 -4.44
C ALA A 43 -25.33 -9.49 -5.41
N ALA A 44 -25.23 -10.28 -6.48
CA ALA A 44 -24.32 -10.04 -7.58
C ALA A 44 -25.01 -10.32 -8.91
N HIS A 45 -24.65 -9.54 -9.91
CA HIS A 45 -25.09 -9.70 -11.30
C HIS A 45 -23.87 -9.89 -12.19
N ILE A 46 -23.95 -10.84 -13.13
CA ILE A 46 -22.95 -11.03 -14.17
C ILE A 46 -23.67 -11.11 -15.51
N GLU A 47 -23.25 -10.31 -16.47
CA GLU A 47 -23.69 -10.37 -17.85
C GLU A 47 -22.47 -10.46 -18.77
N GLY A 48 -22.57 -11.22 -19.84
CA GLY A 48 -21.51 -11.24 -20.83
C GLY A 48 -21.90 -11.82 -22.17
N LYS A 49 -21.03 -11.60 -23.15
CA LYS A 49 -21.18 -12.10 -24.51
C LYS A 49 -19.86 -12.69 -24.99
N ILE A 50 -19.89 -13.95 -25.37
CA ILE A 50 -18.73 -14.72 -25.87
C ILE A 50 -19.01 -15.13 -27.30
N ALA A 51 -18.04 -14.92 -28.19
CA ALA A 51 -18.03 -15.41 -29.55
C ALA A 51 -16.83 -16.34 -29.76
N ALA A 52 -17.03 -17.49 -30.39
CA ALA A 52 -15.92 -18.28 -30.93
C ALA A 52 -15.52 -17.69 -32.28
N GLU A 53 -14.22 -17.42 -32.46
CA GLU A 53 -13.68 -16.99 -33.75
C GLU A 53 -13.27 -18.21 -34.59
N ASP A 54 -12.72 -19.23 -33.93
CA ASP A 54 -12.44 -20.56 -34.47
C ASP A 54 -12.52 -21.63 -33.35
N SER A 55 -11.97 -22.84 -33.55
CA SER A 55 -12.01 -23.91 -32.55
C SER A 55 -11.18 -23.63 -31.30
N ASP A 56 -10.18 -22.77 -31.43
CA ASP A 56 -9.12 -22.57 -30.44
C ASP A 56 -9.04 -21.10 -29.99
N SER A 57 -9.95 -20.23 -30.44
CA SER A 57 -9.99 -18.82 -30.10
C SER A 57 -11.39 -18.35 -29.73
N TYR A 58 -11.50 -17.68 -28.57
CA TYR A 58 -12.73 -17.13 -28.03
C TYR A 58 -12.56 -15.65 -27.72
N ARG A 59 -13.53 -14.85 -28.12
CA ARG A 59 -13.62 -13.42 -27.78
C ARG A 59 -14.75 -13.16 -26.80
N LEU A 60 -14.43 -12.46 -25.73
CA LEU A 60 -15.37 -11.84 -24.81
C LEU A 60 -15.70 -10.44 -25.34
N ASP A 61 -16.82 -10.32 -26.07
CA ASP A 61 -17.30 -9.06 -26.64
C ASP A 61 -17.74 -8.07 -25.55
N MET A 62 -18.18 -8.60 -24.40
CA MET A 62 -18.62 -7.82 -23.26
C MET A 62 -18.65 -8.70 -22.01
N LEU A 63 -18.25 -8.11 -20.89
CA LEU A 63 -18.47 -8.58 -19.53
C LEU A 63 -18.91 -7.39 -18.70
N ARG A 64 -19.92 -7.59 -17.86
CA ARG A 64 -20.34 -6.69 -16.80
C ARG A 64 -20.57 -7.51 -15.54
N VAL A 65 -19.91 -7.15 -14.46
CA VAL A 65 -20.07 -7.73 -13.13
C VAL A 65 -20.46 -6.62 -12.18
N GLU A 66 -21.50 -6.84 -11.38
CA GLU A 66 -21.96 -5.91 -10.35
C GLU A 66 -22.07 -6.65 -9.02
N ALA A 67 -21.53 -6.06 -7.96
CA ALA A 67 -21.63 -6.59 -6.61
C ALA A 67 -21.51 -5.45 -5.59
N GLY A 68 -22.62 -5.10 -4.91
CA GLY A 68 -22.62 -3.96 -4.00
C GLY A 68 -22.35 -2.65 -4.75
N GLY A 69 -21.39 -1.85 -4.28
CA GLY A 69 -20.90 -0.66 -4.98
C GLY A 69 -19.96 -0.95 -6.17
N LEU A 70 -19.47 -2.19 -6.29
CA LEU A 70 -18.51 -2.59 -7.33
C LEU A 70 -19.22 -2.80 -8.67
N THR A 71 -18.66 -2.20 -9.72
CA THR A 71 -18.98 -2.57 -11.10
C THR A 71 -17.69 -2.79 -11.88
N VAL A 72 -17.57 -3.93 -12.57
CA VAL A 72 -16.45 -4.27 -13.45
C VAL A 72 -16.99 -4.52 -14.85
N ASN A 73 -16.52 -3.76 -15.82
CA ASN A 73 -16.79 -3.98 -17.22
C ASN A 73 -15.51 -4.45 -17.91
N GLY A 74 -15.63 -5.26 -18.97
CA GLY A 74 -14.48 -5.63 -19.77
C GLY A 74 -14.78 -6.33 -21.08
N THR A 75 -13.72 -6.55 -21.83
CA THR A 75 -13.67 -7.33 -23.06
C THR A 75 -12.36 -8.10 -23.08
N GLY A 76 -12.26 -9.14 -23.90
CA GLY A 76 -11.00 -9.87 -24.01
C GLY A 76 -11.02 -10.97 -25.04
N GLN A 77 -9.89 -11.68 -25.12
CA GLN A 77 -9.65 -12.81 -25.99
C GLN A 77 -8.94 -13.91 -25.19
N ALA A 78 -9.27 -15.15 -25.52
CA ALA A 78 -8.63 -16.35 -25.01
C ALA A 78 -8.27 -17.27 -26.18
N ASP A 79 -6.98 -17.59 -26.32
CA ASP A 79 -6.46 -18.43 -27.39
C ASP A 79 -5.80 -19.68 -26.81
N ALA A 80 -6.10 -20.85 -27.39
CA ALA A 80 -5.46 -22.09 -26.98
C ALA A 80 -3.99 -22.07 -27.39
N LEU A 81 -3.13 -22.40 -26.43
CA LEU A 81 -1.69 -22.55 -26.59
C LEU A 81 -1.31 -24.03 -26.57
N THR A 82 -0.09 -24.32 -27.03
CA THR A 82 0.47 -25.67 -26.94
C THR A 82 0.54 -26.15 -25.49
N GLY A 83 0.22 -27.42 -25.26
CA GLY A 83 0.31 -28.03 -23.93
C GLY A 83 -0.93 -27.83 -23.04
N GLY A 84 -2.07 -27.43 -23.62
CA GLY A 84 -3.33 -27.28 -22.87
C GLY A 84 -3.40 -26.02 -22.02
N ARG A 85 -2.63 -24.98 -22.39
CA ARG A 85 -2.67 -23.65 -21.79
C ARG A 85 -3.54 -22.72 -22.64
N TRP A 86 -3.99 -21.62 -22.06
CA TRP A 86 -4.80 -20.60 -22.71
C TRP A 86 -4.16 -19.25 -22.49
N GLY A 87 -3.76 -18.59 -23.57
CA GLY A 87 -3.34 -17.19 -23.54
C GLY A 87 -4.56 -16.31 -23.35
N ILE A 88 -4.45 -15.30 -22.48
CA ILE A 88 -5.53 -14.39 -22.13
C ILE A 88 -5.04 -12.96 -22.38
N GLU A 89 -5.84 -12.17 -23.07
CA GLU A 89 -5.73 -10.72 -23.13
C GLU A 89 -7.10 -10.13 -22.82
N ALA A 90 -7.18 -9.29 -21.79
CA ALA A 90 -8.44 -8.68 -21.38
C ALA A 90 -8.20 -7.24 -20.91
N GLU A 91 -9.20 -6.39 -21.08
CA GLU A 91 -9.17 -5.00 -20.60
C GLU A 91 -10.57 -4.49 -20.29
N GLY A 92 -10.63 -3.41 -19.51
CA GLY A 92 -11.90 -2.87 -19.08
C GLY A 92 -11.81 -1.74 -18.07
N THR A 93 -12.89 -1.57 -17.32
CA THR A 93 -12.99 -0.57 -16.26
C THR A 93 -13.58 -1.18 -14.99
N ALA A 94 -13.18 -0.67 -13.83
CA ALA A 94 -13.75 -1.00 -12.53
C ALA A 94 -14.11 0.29 -11.80
N THR A 95 -15.29 0.34 -11.17
CA THR A 95 -15.78 1.48 -10.40
C THR A 95 -16.25 1.04 -9.03
N GLY A 96 -16.22 1.93 -8.04
CA GLY A 96 -16.63 1.61 -6.65
C GLY A 96 -15.55 0.94 -5.82
N LEU A 97 -14.29 0.98 -6.27
CA LEU A 97 -13.15 0.40 -5.54
C LEU A 97 -12.77 1.23 -4.29
N GLY A 98 -13.09 2.52 -4.25
CA GLY A 98 -12.87 3.38 -3.08
C GLY A 98 -13.54 2.83 -1.81
N GLU A 99 -14.83 2.49 -1.89
CA GLU A 99 -15.60 1.93 -0.78
C GLU A 99 -15.01 0.62 -0.24
N ILE A 100 -14.49 -0.23 -1.14
CA ILE A 100 -13.90 -1.53 -0.79
C ILE A 100 -12.57 -1.37 -0.05
N THR A 101 -11.76 -0.42 -0.49
CA THR A 101 -10.41 -0.21 0.08
C THR A 101 -10.43 0.54 1.40
N GLY A 102 -11.57 1.08 1.83
CA GLY A 102 -11.69 1.93 3.01
C GLY A 102 -10.92 3.25 2.88
N LEU A 103 -10.59 3.64 1.65
CA LEU A 103 -9.95 4.92 1.36
C LEU A 103 -11.06 5.97 1.23
N ASP A 104 -11.08 6.94 2.14
CA ASP A 104 -12.04 8.06 2.14
C ASP A 104 -11.94 8.96 0.89
N ASN A 105 -10.93 8.75 0.04
CA ASN A 105 -10.80 9.45 -1.24
C ASN A 105 -11.43 8.63 -2.38
N GLU A 106 -12.73 8.87 -2.60
CA GLU A 106 -13.50 8.24 -3.67
C GLU A 106 -12.91 8.49 -5.07
N ARG A 107 -12.17 9.58 -5.28
CA ARG A 107 -11.75 10.06 -6.61
C ARG A 107 -10.63 9.24 -7.24
N LEU A 108 -9.64 8.82 -6.45
CA LEU A 108 -8.51 8.03 -6.94
C LEU A 108 -8.97 6.69 -7.55
N LEU A 109 -9.98 6.08 -6.93
CA LEU A 109 -10.49 4.75 -7.26
C LEU A 109 -11.93 4.79 -7.78
N GLU A 110 -12.39 5.97 -8.23
CA GLU A 110 -13.73 6.17 -8.78
C GLU A 110 -13.92 5.33 -10.04
N THR A 111 -12.95 5.43 -10.95
CA THR A 111 -12.87 4.64 -12.19
C THR A 111 -11.44 4.23 -12.44
N VAL A 112 -11.19 2.93 -12.41
CA VAL A 112 -9.89 2.32 -12.68
C VAL A 112 -9.97 1.60 -14.02
N GLY A 113 -9.15 2.02 -14.98
CA GLY A 113 -8.92 1.25 -16.21
C GLY A 113 -8.05 0.05 -15.88
N TRP A 114 -8.38 -1.13 -16.39
CA TRP A 114 -7.57 -2.33 -16.16
C TRP A 114 -7.25 -3.05 -17.46
N ARG A 115 -6.10 -3.72 -17.50
CA ARG A 115 -5.68 -4.61 -18.58
C ARG A 115 -4.92 -5.79 -17.98
N LEU A 116 -5.12 -6.97 -18.55
CA LEU A 116 -4.47 -8.21 -18.13
C LEU A 116 -4.02 -8.96 -19.37
N THR A 117 -2.76 -9.36 -19.39
CA THR A 117 -2.21 -10.32 -20.35
C THR A 117 -1.47 -11.41 -19.60
N GLY A 118 -1.58 -12.63 -20.10
CA GLY A 118 -0.98 -13.78 -19.46
C GLY A 118 -1.45 -15.08 -20.06
N ASP A 119 -1.26 -16.17 -19.33
CA ASP A 119 -1.78 -17.45 -19.73
C ASP A 119 -2.05 -18.35 -18.52
N THR A 120 -2.97 -19.30 -18.68
CA THR A 120 -3.42 -20.21 -17.63
C THR A 120 -3.51 -21.63 -18.14
N ASP A 121 -3.37 -22.62 -17.27
CA ASP A 121 -3.82 -23.98 -17.57
C ASP A 121 -5.34 -24.08 -17.58
N THR A 122 -5.90 -25.15 -18.16
CA THR A 122 -7.36 -25.40 -18.19
C THR A 122 -8.00 -25.51 -16.81
N GLY A 123 -7.22 -25.82 -15.77
CA GLY A 123 -7.70 -25.93 -14.40
C GLY A 123 -7.69 -24.62 -13.61
N PHE A 124 -7.14 -23.53 -14.18
CA PHE A 124 -6.87 -22.28 -13.45
C PHE A 124 -6.05 -22.51 -12.16
N THR A 125 -5.16 -23.49 -12.19
CA THR A 125 -4.25 -23.85 -11.10
C THR A 125 -2.90 -23.15 -11.20
N GLN A 126 -2.51 -22.76 -12.41
CA GLN A 126 -1.27 -22.04 -12.70
C GLN A 126 -1.57 -20.92 -13.68
N ILE A 127 -1.45 -19.68 -13.23
CA ILE A 127 -1.69 -18.48 -14.01
C ILE A 127 -0.38 -17.70 -14.09
N ALA A 128 0.19 -17.59 -15.28
CA ALA A 128 1.31 -16.69 -15.56
C ALA A 128 0.75 -15.34 -15.99
N ILE A 129 1.09 -14.28 -15.27
CA ILE A 129 0.70 -12.89 -15.55
C ILE A 129 1.87 -12.22 -16.26
N ALA A 130 1.73 -11.97 -17.56
CA ALA A 130 2.73 -11.26 -18.34
C ALA A 130 2.69 -9.75 -18.06
N ASP A 131 1.49 -9.17 -17.98
CA ASP A 131 1.27 -7.77 -17.61
C ASP A 131 -0.15 -7.60 -17.09
N ALA A 132 -0.31 -7.21 -15.83
CA ALA A 132 -1.55 -6.75 -15.23
C ALA A 132 -1.41 -5.26 -14.92
N ARG A 133 -2.18 -4.42 -15.60
CA ARG A 133 -2.09 -2.97 -15.51
C ARG A 133 -3.37 -2.37 -14.94
N ALA A 134 -3.21 -1.42 -14.02
CA ALA A 134 -4.27 -0.56 -13.50
C ALA A 134 -3.92 0.91 -13.80
N VAL A 135 -4.89 1.66 -14.29
CA VAL A 135 -4.76 3.09 -14.63
C VAL A 135 -5.77 3.86 -13.80
N THR A 136 -5.27 4.83 -13.04
CA THR A 136 -6.06 5.75 -12.22
C THR A 136 -5.72 7.19 -12.59
N GLU A 137 -6.31 8.16 -11.90
CA GLU A 137 -5.90 9.55 -12.06
C GLU A 137 -4.50 9.88 -11.54
N ALA A 138 -3.97 9.10 -10.58
CA ALA A 138 -2.63 9.32 -10.05
C ALA A 138 -1.55 8.81 -11.01
N GLY A 139 -1.88 7.83 -11.87
CA GLY A 139 -0.95 7.25 -12.81
C GLY A 139 -1.27 5.81 -13.18
N THR A 140 -0.24 5.03 -13.50
CA THR A 140 -0.36 3.64 -13.96
C THR A 140 0.44 2.71 -13.05
N ALA A 141 -0.18 1.64 -12.58
CA ALA A 141 0.49 0.52 -11.93
C ALA A 141 0.48 -0.71 -12.84
N SER A 142 1.54 -1.49 -12.83
CA SER A 142 1.70 -2.74 -13.56
C SER A 142 2.27 -3.82 -12.64
N PHE A 143 1.90 -5.07 -12.89
CA PHE A 143 2.38 -6.25 -12.19
C PHE A 143 2.64 -7.38 -13.19
N SER A 144 3.72 -8.12 -12.99
CA SER A 144 4.02 -9.35 -13.73
C SER A 144 4.47 -10.43 -12.75
N GLY A 145 4.03 -11.67 -12.96
CA GLY A 145 4.30 -12.72 -11.99
C GLY A 145 3.50 -13.99 -12.23
N ASP A 146 3.36 -14.80 -11.19
CA ASP A 146 2.68 -16.09 -11.24
C ASP A 146 1.70 -16.21 -10.08
N VAL A 147 0.56 -16.83 -10.34
CA VAL A 147 -0.45 -17.23 -9.34
C VAL A 147 -0.60 -18.75 -9.40
N THR A 148 -0.55 -19.39 -8.23
CA THR A 148 -0.78 -20.82 -8.04
C THR A 148 -2.00 -21.02 -7.17
N ILE A 149 -2.90 -21.90 -7.60
CA ILE A 149 -4.13 -22.27 -6.89
C ILE A 149 -4.23 -23.79 -6.89
N GLY A 150 -4.26 -24.44 -5.74
CA GLY A 150 -4.38 -25.90 -5.71
C GLY A 150 -4.36 -26.52 -4.32
N GLU A 151 -4.05 -27.82 -4.27
CA GLU A 151 -3.96 -28.58 -3.02
C GLU A 151 -2.88 -28.04 -2.07
N ASP A 152 -1.84 -27.44 -2.64
CA ASP A 152 -0.73 -26.80 -1.90
C ASP A 152 -1.05 -25.37 -1.45
N GLY A 153 -2.28 -24.88 -1.69
CA GLY A 153 -2.75 -23.57 -1.24
C GLY A 153 -2.81 -22.50 -2.33
N PHE A 154 -3.02 -21.26 -1.89
CA PHE A 154 -2.94 -20.07 -2.74
C PHE A 154 -1.54 -19.45 -2.64
N GLY A 155 -0.99 -19.06 -3.77
CA GLY A 155 0.27 -18.35 -3.85
C GLY A 155 0.28 -17.35 -5.00
N ILE A 156 0.87 -16.18 -4.78
CA ILE A 156 1.17 -15.20 -5.81
C ILE A 156 2.61 -14.74 -5.62
N SER A 157 3.34 -14.56 -6.72
CA SER A 157 4.69 -14.01 -6.70
C SER A 157 4.95 -13.16 -7.94
N GLY A 158 5.83 -12.17 -7.85
CA GLY A 158 6.17 -11.35 -9.00
C GLY A 158 6.86 -10.04 -8.68
N GLU A 159 6.72 -9.12 -9.62
CA GLU A 159 7.27 -7.77 -9.59
C GLU A 159 6.19 -6.77 -9.97
N GLY A 160 6.23 -5.60 -9.34
CA GLY A 160 5.30 -4.51 -9.57
C GLY A 160 6.05 -3.23 -9.90
N HIS A 161 5.42 -2.36 -10.66
CA HIS A 161 5.92 -1.04 -10.99
C HIS A 161 4.74 -0.07 -11.03
N ALA A 162 4.92 1.15 -10.55
CA ALA A 162 3.94 2.21 -10.71
C ALA A 162 4.61 3.51 -11.15
N ASP A 163 4.14 4.04 -12.28
CA ASP A 163 4.41 5.39 -12.73
C ASP A 163 3.35 6.32 -12.15
N ILE A 164 3.74 7.18 -11.21
CA ILE A 164 2.87 8.17 -10.57
C ILE A 164 3.06 9.50 -11.31
N THR A 165 2.09 9.85 -12.15
CA THR A 165 2.10 11.09 -12.93
C THR A 165 1.54 12.29 -12.17
N ASP A 166 0.83 12.04 -11.07
CA ASP A 166 0.30 13.08 -10.19
C ASP A 166 0.19 12.56 -8.74
N LEU A 167 0.94 13.18 -7.83
CA LEU A 167 0.90 12.86 -6.40
C LEU A 167 -0.33 13.44 -5.68
N ARG A 168 -1.11 14.35 -6.27
CA ARG A 168 -2.20 15.04 -5.56
C ARG A 168 -3.26 14.08 -5.01
N PRO A 169 -3.74 13.08 -5.77
CA PRO A 169 -4.70 12.12 -5.23
C PRO A 169 -4.14 11.31 -4.04
N LEU A 170 -2.85 10.96 -4.07
CA LEU A 170 -2.19 10.24 -2.97
C LEU A 170 -1.98 11.16 -1.76
N GLY A 171 -1.66 12.42 -1.99
CA GLY A 171 -1.55 13.43 -0.94
C GLY A 171 -2.89 13.69 -0.24
N GLU A 172 -3.99 13.76 -0.98
CA GLU A 172 -5.33 13.90 -0.42
C GLU A 172 -5.68 12.76 0.54
N ILE A 173 -5.31 11.50 0.20
CA ILE A 173 -5.47 10.34 1.09
C ILE A 173 -4.63 10.50 2.36
N ALA A 174 -3.40 11.00 2.22
CA ALA A 174 -2.51 11.26 3.35
C ALA A 174 -2.92 12.50 4.17
N GLY A 175 -3.95 13.26 3.76
CA GLY A 175 -4.33 14.52 4.38
C GLY A 175 -3.34 15.67 4.16
N GLN A 176 -2.44 15.52 3.19
CA GLN A 176 -1.37 16.46 2.89
C GLN A 176 -1.33 16.76 1.40
N ARG A 177 -1.47 18.03 1.00
CA ARG A 177 -1.26 18.38 -0.41
C ARG A 177 0.14 17.96 -0.84
N MET A 178 0.22 17.26 -1.98
CA MET A 178 1.46 16.81 -2.60
C MET A 178 1.32 16.89 -4.12
N GLU A 179 2.03 17.78 -4.79
CA GLU A 179 2.02 17.91 -6.24
C GLU A 179 3.41 17.57 -6.78
N GLY A 180 3.47 16.65 -7.74
CA GLY A 180 4.71 16.08 -8.25
C GLY A 180 4.45 14.73 -8.90
N THR A 181 5.53 14.05 -9.29
CA THR A 181 5.52 12.73 -9.92
C THR A 181 6.40 11.76 -9.14
N GLY A 182 6.33 10.48 -9.43
CA GLY A 182 7.25 9.50 -8.89
C GLY A 182 7.13 8.13 -9.52
N THR A 183 7.98 7.21 -9.08
CA THR A 183 7.97 5.81 -9.44
C THR A 183 8.02 4.96 -8.18
N LEU A 184 7.28 3.87 -8.16
CA LEU A 184 7.32 2.85 -7.11
C LEU A 184 7.62 1.51 -7.76
N ASP A 185 8.69 0.84 -7.34
CA ASP A 185 8.99 -0.53 -7.75
C ASP A 185 8.77 -1.49 -6.58
N ILE A 186 8.25 -2.66 -6.90
CA ILE A 186 8.05 -3.78 -5.99
C ILE A 186 8.82 -4.97 -6.57
N SER A 187 9.79 -5.49 -5.84
CA SER A 187 10.58 -6.64 -6.26
C SER A 187 10.50 -7.77 -5.26
N SER A 188 10.66 -9.00 -5.75
CA SER A 188 10.61 -10.21 -4.92
C SER A 188 9.30 -10.34 -4.12
N PHE A 189 8.19 -9.82 -4.67
CA PHE A 189 6.89 -9.97 -4.04
C PHE A 189 6.51 -11.44 -4.04
N HIS A 190 6.10 -11.92 -2.88
CA HIS A 190 5.39 -13.18 -2.76
C HIS A 190 4.38 -13.09 -1.62
N TYR A 191 3.27 -13.79 -1.78
CA TYR A 191 2.20 -13.92 -0.80
C TYR A 191 1.58 -15.30 -0.95
N GLY A 192 1.34 -15.98 0.16
CA GLY A 192 0.61 -17.24 0.20
C GLY A 192 0.24 -17.63 1.63
N ASP A 193 -0.07 -18.90 1.83
CA ASP A 193 -0.58 -19.42 3.10
C ASP A 193 0.40 -19.24 4.28
N ASP A 194 1.72 -19.22 4.01
CA ASP A 194 2.76 -19.02 5.02
C ASP A 194 3.03 -17.54 5.35
N GLY A 195 2.34 -16.63 4.67
CA GLY A 195 2.56 -15.19 4.74
C GLY A 195 3.17 -14.65 3.44
N GLY A 196 3.94 -13.57 3.53
CA GLY A 196 4.52 -12.97 2.34
C GLY A 196 5.50 -11.86 2.65
N GLU A 197 6.21 -11.45 1.61
CA GLU A 197 7.28 -10.47 1.69
C GLU A 197 7.45 -9.75 0.35
N ALA A 198 7.89 -8.49 0.43
CA ALA A 198 8.20 -7.66 -0.73
C ALA A 198 9.23 -6.59 -0.39
N SER A 199 10.05 -6.24 -1.38
CA SER A 199 10.94 -5.09 -1.32
C SER A 199 10.38 -3.97 -2.17
N PHE A 200 10.45 -2.74 -1.67
CA PHE A 200 9.90 -1.55 -2.30
C PHE A 200 11.00 -0.52 -2.50
N THR A 201 10.98 0.16 -3.64
CA THR A 201 11.75 1.40 -3.87
C THR A 201 10.86 2.49 -4.40
N LEU A 202 10.97 3.69 -3.83
CA LEU A 202 10.21 4.88 -4.21
C LEU A 202 11.19 5.96 -4.66
N GLU A 203 10.92 6.62 -5.77
CA GLU A 203 11.61 7.83 -6.17
C GLU A 203 10.58 8.88 -6.61
N THR A 204 10.67 10.10 -6.10
CA THR A 204 9.78 11.18 -6.52
C THR A 204 10.55 12.29 -7.20
N SER A 205 9.86 13.07 -8.03
CA SER A 205 10.31 14.42 -8.37
C SER A 205 10.25 15.34 -7.15
N THR A 206 10.59 16.61 -7.37
CA THR A 206 10.16 17.69 -6.49
C THR A 206 8.69 17.53 -6.11
N ILE A 207 8.38 17.70 -4.82
CA ILE A 207 7.02 17.67 -4.30
C ILE A 207 6.67 19.06 -3.77
N GLU A 208 5.59 19.64 -4.28
CA GLU A 208 5.01 20.88 -3.80
C GLU A 208 3.83 20.58 -2.87
N THR A 209 3.92 21.08 -1.65
CA THR A 209 2.96 20.92 -0.57
C THR A 209 2.17 22.18 -0.30
N GLY A 210 2.67 23.33 -0.77
CA GLY A 210 2.12 24.66 -0.46
C GLY A 210 2.62 25.22 0.87
N ASP A 211 3.43 24.47 1.61
CA ASP A 211 4.19 24.95 2.76
C ASP A 211 5.66 25.12 2.35
N ALA A 212 6.16 26.36 2.39
CA ALA A 212 7.48 26.70 1.86
C ALA A 212 8.64 25.96 2.58
N ASN A 213 8.42 25.54 3.82
CA ASN A 213 9.40 24.81 4.62
C ASN A 213 9.47 23.34 4.16
N LEU A 214 8.32 22.67 4.05
CA LEU A 214 8.21 21.33 3.50
C LEU A 214 8.64 21.27 2.03
N ASP A 215 8.28 22.26 1.23
CA ASP A 215 8.69 22.36 -0.18
C ASP A 215 10.21 22.41 -0.30
N ALA A 216 10.90 23.11 0.61
CA ALA A 216 12.36 23.17 0.63
C ALA A 216 13.02 21.83 1.03
N LEU A 217 12.34 21.00 1.82
CA LEU A 217 12.79 19.65 2.17
C LEU A 217 12.59 18.67 1.02
N LEU A 218 11.49 18.83 0.28
CA LEU A 218 11.07 17.94 -0.81
C LEU A 218 11.49 18.47 -2.20
N ALA A 219 12.26 19.56 -2.24
CA ALA A 219 12.69 20.24 -3.46
C ALA A 219 13.47 19.33 -4.42
N GLU A 220 14.24 18.38 -3.90
CA GLU A 220 15.04 17.41 -4.67
C GLU A 220 14.33 16.06 -4.85
N GLY A 221 13.08 15.96 -4.41
CA GLY A 221 12.32 14.73 -4.31
C GLY A 221 12.73 13.83 -3.15
N VAL A 222 12.05 12.70 -3.04
CA VAL A 222 12.25 11.70 -2.01
C VAL A 222 12.70 10.40 -2.64
N ARG A 223 13.69 9.76 -2.02
CA ARG A 223 14.09 8.39 -2.35
C ARG A 223 13.87 7.48 -1.14
N GLY A 224 13.04 6.47 -1.32
CA GLY A 224 12.63 5.52 -0.30
C GLY A 224 13.01 4.09 -0.66
N SER A 225 13.29 3.27 0.35
CA SER A 225 13.33 1.81 0.23
C SER A 225 12.87 1.16 1.51
N ALA A 226 12.23 -0.01 1.41
CA ALA A 226 11.89 -0.84 2.56
C ALA A 226 11.64 -2.28 2.12
N GLN A 227 11.90 -3.24 3.02
CA GLN A 227 11.47 -4.61 2.87
C GLN A 227 10.39 -4.91 3.90
N PHE A 228 9.22 -5.38 3.46
CA PHE A 228 8.14 -5.77 4.35
C PHE A 228 7.96 -7.28 4.31
N ALA A 229 7.63 -7.85 5.46
CA ALA A 229 7.22 -9.24 5.57
C ALA A 229 6.07 -9.37 6.57
N PHE A 230 5.12 -10.25 6.29
CA PHE A 230 4.01 -10.61 7.16
C PHE A 230 3.94 -12.13 7.26
N GLY A 231 3.72 -12.65 8.46
CA GLY A 231 3.58 -14.08 8.70
C GLY A 231 2.12 -14.51 8.73
N ALA A 232 1.85 -15.78 8.44
CA ALA A 232 0.51 -16.38 8.53
C ALA A 232 -0.18 -16.13 9.89
N ASP A 233 0.60 -16.10 10.97
CA ASP A 233 0.12 -15.90 12.33
C ASP A 233 -0.14 -14.42 12.70
N GLY A 234 -0.07 -13.50 11.73
CA GLY A 234 -0.30 -12.05 11.95
C GLY A 234 0.94 -11.27 12.40
N GLY A 235 2.12 -11.89 12.38
CA GLY A 235 3.38 -11.17 12.59
C GLY A 235 3.69 -10.21 11.43
N PHE A 236 4.38 -9.11 11.69
CA PHE A 236 4.78 -8.12 10.70
C PHE A 236 6.23 -7.67 10.93
N SER A 237 6.96 -7.37 9.86
CA SER A 237 8.23 -6.67 9.95
C SER A 237 8.46 -5.74 8.77
N ALA A 238 9.13 -4.62 9.05
CA ALA A 238 9.66 -3.68 8.08
C ALA A 238 11.16 -3.56 8.33
N ARG A 239 11.99 -3.85 7.33
CA ARG A 239 13.45 -3.85 7.45
C ARG A 239 14.09 -2.97 6.41
N GLY A 240 15.25 -2.43 6.75
CA GLY A 240 16.03 -1.59 5.85
C GLY A 240 15.23 -0.37 5.36
N VAL A 241 14.30 0.13 6.17
CA VAL A 241 13.55 1.33 5.84
C VAL A 241 14.55 2.46 5.72
N SER A 242 14.57 3.15 4.58
CA SER A 242 15.44 4.29 4.33
C SER A 242 14.67 5.30 3.49
N LEU A 243 14.61 6.54 3.94
CA LEU A 243 14.06 7.69 3.23
C LEU A 243 15.13 8.77 3.20
N LYS A 244 15.35 9.36 2.02
CA LYS A 244 16.27 10.48 1.81
C LYS A 244 15.54 11.59 1.08
N ALA A 245 15.76 12.82 1.52
CA ALA A 245 15.23 14.03 0.89
C ALA A 245 16.32 15.12 0.83
N ALA A 246 15.95 16.34 0.45
CA ALA A 246 16.88 17.45 0.38
C ALA A 246 17.44 17.82 1.77
N GLN A 247 18.39 18.77 1.80
CA GLN A 247 18.99 19.28 3.05
C GLN A 247 19.69 18.20 3.88
N GLY A 248 20.10 17.10 3.23
CA GLY A 248 20.72 15.96 3.89
C GLY A 248 19.80 15.24 4.87
N PHE A 249 18.48 15.37 4.70
CA PHE A 249 17.52 14.61 5.48
C PHE A 249 17.62 13.13 5.14
N ALA A 250 17.76 12.30 6.17
CA ALA A 250 17.69 10.86 6.10
C ALA A 250 16.91 10.32 7.29
N ALA A 251 15.93 9.45 7.02
CA ALA A 251 15.26 8.66 8.03
C ALA A 251 15.51 7.18 7.74
N THR A 252 15.93 6.40 8.74
CA THR A 252 16.18 4.96 8.57
C THR A 252 15.56 4.19 9.72
N GLY A 253 15.17 2.94 9.49
CA GLY A 253 14.75 2.10 10.60
C GLY A 253 14.42 0.65 10.25
N ASP A 254 14.19 -0.10 11.31
CA ASP A 254 13.72 -1.46 11.31
C ASP A 254 12.61 -1.58 12.36
N PHE A 255 11.60 -2.40 12.09
CA PHE A 255 10.49 -2.67 12.98
C PHE A 255 10.04 -4.13 12.81
N SER A 256 9.62 -4.74 13.92
CA SER A 256 8.94 -6.03 13.92
C SER A 256 7.90 -6.08 15.04
N LEU A 257 6.76 -6.67 14.69
CA LEU A 257 5.69 -7.08 15.59
C LEU A 257 5.53 -8.59 15.48
N GLY A 258 5.84 -9.32 16.55
CA GLY A 258 5.60 -10.75 16.65
C GLY A 258 4.10 -11.06 16.79
N ALA A 259 3.70 -12.28 16.39
CA ALA A 259 2.32 -12.75 16.56
C ALA A 259 1.89 -12.83 18.05
N ASP A 260 2.85 -12.91 18.97
CA ASP A 260 2.67 -12.85 20.41
C ASP A 260 2.55 -11.41 20.96
N GLY A 261 2.55 -10.41 20.07
CA GLY A 261 2.50 -8.99 20.41
C GLY A 261 3.84 -8.39 20.82
N ALA A 262 4.96 -9.12 20.65
CA ALA A 262 6.29 -8.60 20.93
C ALA A 262 6.69 -7.50 19.94
N LEU A 263 7.15 -6.36 20.46
CA LEU A 263 7.59 -5.21 19.69
C LEU A 263 9.11 -5.10 19.72
N ALA A 264 9.72 -4.84 18.57
CA ALA A 264 11.10 -4.40 18.47
C ALA A 264 11.24 -3.42 17.31
N GLY A 265 11.93 -2.30 17.52
CA GLY A 265 12.21 -1.36 16.46
C GLY A 265 13.36 -0.41 16.77
N ASP A 266 14.01 0.08 15.72
CA ASP A 266 15.03 1.13 15.75
C ASP A 266 14.68 2.11 14.64
N ALA A 267 14.54 3.39 14.96
CA ALA A 267 14.34 4.45 14.00
C ALA A 267 15.39 5.53 14.23
N ARG A 268 15.92 6.10 13.15
CA ARG A 268 16.91 7.18 13.19
C ARG A 268 16.52 8.26 12.19
N ILE A 269 16.73 9.50 12.59
CA ILE A 269 16.57 10.67 11.73
C ILE A 269 17.88 11.46 11.80
N ALA A 270 18.38 11.89 10.66
CA ALA A 270 19.47 12.84 10.54
C ALA A 270 19.07 13.94 9.56
N ALA A 271 19.35 15.18 9.89
CA ALA A 271 19.10 16.33 9.03
C ALA A 271 20.18 17.39 9.26
N ASN A 272 20.70 18.01 8.19
CA ASN A 272 21.63 19.12 8.34
C ASN A 272 20.92 20.40 8.78
N GLU A 273 19.62 20.50 8.48
CA GLU A 273 18.75 21.59 8.87
C GLU A 273 17.34 21.05 9.16
N ILE A 274 16.84 21.28 10.37
CA ILE A 274 15.51 20.81 10.80
C ILE A 274 14.42 21.86 10.64
N GLY A 275 14.78 23.11 10.30
CA GLY A 275 13.84 24.24 10.17
C GLY A 275 12.59 23.93 9.38
N ALA A 276 12.75 23.16 8.29
CA ALA A 276 11.67 22.71 7.44
C ALA A 276 10.64 21.84 8.19
N ILE A 277 11.12 20.88 8.98
CA ILE A 277 10.30 19.87 9.66
C ILE A 277 9.72 20.42 10.96
N ALA A 278 10.48 21.28 11.66
CA ALA A 278 10.08 21.83 12.94
C ALA A 278 9.09 23.01 12.81
N GLY A 279 8.66 23.39 11.60
CA GLY A 279 7.76 24.53 11.39
C GLY A 279 8.31 25.85 11.96
N GLY A 280 9.64 26.02 11.96
CA GLY A 280 10.32 27.15 12.56
C GLY A 280 10.47 27.12 14.09
N ALA A 281 9.95 26.11 14.79
CA ALA A 281 10.13 25.95 16.24
C ALA A 281 11.58 25.61 16.61
N ALA A 282 12.29 24.95 15.70
CA ALA A 282 13.71 24.62 15.81
C ALA A 282 14.42 24.87 14.48
N THR A 283 15.71 25.17 14.53
CA THR A 283 16.63 25.20 13.36
C THR A 283 17.94 24.54 13.74
N GLY A 284 18.78 24.22 12.76
CA GLY A 284 20.08 23.57 12.95
C GLY A 284 20.07 22.09 12.62
N ALA A 285 21.22 21.44 12.83
CA ALA A 285 21.40 20.03 12.49
C ALA A 285 20.84 19.13 13.59
N LEU A 286 20.01 18.16 13.22
CA LEU A 286 19.38 17.20 14.12
C LEU A 286 19.88 15.79 13.84
N GLU A 287 20.25 15.07 14.89
CA GLU A 287 20.35 13.62 14.91
C GLU A 287 19.41 13.08 15.99
N ALA A 288 18.54 12.13 15.66
CA ALA A 288 17.64 11.51 16.61
C ALA A 288 17.57 10.00 16.39
N ARG A 289 17.40 9.26 17.48
CA ARG A 289 17.21 7.81 17.49
C ARG A 289 16.11 7.45 18.46
N ALA A 290 15.17 6.63 18.00
CA ALA A 290 14.15 6.00 18.82
C ALA A 290 14.32 4.48 18.78
N VAL A 291 14.20 3.82 19.92
CA VAL A 291 14.20 2.36 20.05
C VAL A 291 12.89 1.95 20.71
N LEU A 292 12.13 1.08 20.04
CA LEU A 292 10.91 0.50 20.56
C LEU A 292 11.18 -0.94 21.00
N SER A 293 10.60 -1.34 22.13
CA SER A 293 10.74 -2.69 22.69
C SER A 293 9.51 -3.07 23.51
N GLY A 294 9.47 -4.32 24.01
CA GLY A 294 8.41 -4.77 24.92
C GLY A 294 7.27 -5.46 24.19
N THR A 295 6.03 -5.21 24.62
CA THR A 295 4.81 -5.75 24.01
C THR A 295 3.80 -4.65 23.75
N MET A 296 2.75 -4.91 22.96
CA MET A 296 1.67 -3.94 22.75
C MET A 296 1.02 -3.44 24.06
N ASP A 297 0.86 -4.32 25.05
CA ASP A 297 0.28 -3.97 26.36
C ASP A 297 1.27 -3.21 27.27
N ALA A 298 2.57 -3.34 27.02
CA ALA A 298 3.62 -2.78 27.85
C ALA A 298 4.79 -2.28 26.99
N PRO A 299 4.58 -1.25 26.15
CA PRO A 299 5.61 -0.76 25.26
C PRO A 299 6.72 -0.07 26.05
N GLY A 300 7.96 -0.27 25.57
CA GLY A 300 9.15 0.43 26.01
C GLY A 300 9.68 1.32 24.88
N LEU A 301 9.98 2.57 25.19
CA LEU A 301 10.52 3.56 24.25
C LEU A 301 11.79 4.18 24.83
N ALA A 302 12.89 4.11 24.09
CA ALA A 302 14.08 4.92 24.36
C ALA A 302 14.26 5.94 23.23
N LEU A 303 14.47 7.21 23.57
CA LEU A 303 14.70 8.31 22.63
C LEU A 303 16.01 9.00 22.98
N ASP A 304 16.86 9.25 22.01
CA ASP A 304 18.02 10.15 22.13
C ASP A 304 17.99 11.11 20.92
N ALA A 305 17.94 12.41 21.18
CA ALA A 305 17.94 13.42 20.15
C ALA A 305 18.94 14.53 20.48
N HIS A 306 19.66 14.99 19.46
CA HIS A 306 20.73 15.96 19.54
C HIS A 306 20.57 17.00 18.44
N LEU A 307 20.30 18.24 18.85
CA LEU A 307 20.26 19.41 17.98
C LEU A 307 21.56 20.21 18.17
N THR A 308 22.20 20.58 17.07
CA THR A 308 23.44 21.37 17.12
C THR A 308 23.36 22.60 16.22
N LYS A 309 24.10 23.65 16.62
CA LYS A 309 24.27 24.90 15.84
C LYS A 309 22.94 25.54 15.42
N GLY A 310 21.97 25.53 16.31
CA GLY A 310 20.58 25.81 15.98
C GLY A 310 19.92 26.83 16.89
N THR A 311 18.61 26.92 16.74
CA THR A 311 17.73 27.61 17.69
C THR A 311 16.62 26.68 18.14
N LEU A 312 16.14 26.82 19.37
CA LEU A 312 14.97 26.07 19.88
C LEU A 312 14.05 27.04 20.63
N GLY A 313 12.80 27.19 20.17
CA GLY A 313 11.85 28.12 20.77
C GLY A 313 12.34 29.58 20.81
N GLY A 314 13.09 30.00 19.79
CA GLY A 314 13.72 31.33 19.71
C GLY A 314 14.98 31.52 20.58
N MET A 315 15.41 30.50 21.33
CA MET A 315 16.66 30.51 22.08
C MET A 315 17.82 29.98 21.25
N ASP A 316 19.02 30.54 21.43
CA ASP A 316 20.26 29.98 20.86
C ASP A 316 20.50 28.57 21.43
N ALA A 317 20.53 27.58 20.55
CA ALA A 317 20.71 26.17 20.85
C ALA A 317 21.97 25.67 20.15
N ARG A 318 23.14 26.07 20.66
CA ARG A 318 24.43 25.61 20.14
C ARG A 318 24.56 24.10 20.24
N ASP A 319 24.05 23.56 21.34
CA ASP A 319 23.97 22.13 21.62
C ASP A 319 22.75 21.86 22.51
N ALA A 320 21.79 21.06 22.04
CA ALA A 320 20.64 20.65 22.82
C ALA A 320 20.46 19.13 22.73
N LYS A 321 20.38 18.46 23.87
CA LYS A 321 20.22 17.01 23.97
C LYS A 321 18.96 16.65 24.75
N LEU A 322 18.16 15.74 24.20
CA LEU A 322 17.00 15.12 24.83
C LEU A 322 17.27 13.61 24.93
N THR A 323 17.12 13.03 26.11
CA THR A 323 17.14 11.59 26.31
C THR A 323 15.92 11.18 27.12
N ALA A 324 15.17 10.18 26.66
CA ALA A 324 14.06 9.59 27.37
C ALA A 324 14.20 8.07 27.40
N GLU A 325 13.90 7.45 28.54
CA GLU A 325 13.81 5.99 28.69
C GLU A 325 12.49 5.68 29.38
N ILE A 326 11.48 5.28 28.61
CA ILE A 326 10.13 5.00 29.08
C ILE A 326 9.94 3.50 29.04
N ALA A 327 9.60 2.88 30.16
CA ALA A 327 9.28 1.47 30.24
C ALA A 327 7.89 1.31 30.88
N GLN A 328 7.02 0.51 30.27
CA GLN A 328 5.68 0.24 30.80
C GLN A 328 4.90 1.55 31.07
N GLY A 329 4.97 2.48 30.11
CA GLY A 329 4.23 3.75 30.17
C GLY A 329 4.80 4.82 31.11
N THR A 330 5.90 4.60 31.84
CA THR A 330 6.54 5.65 32.65
C THR A 330 8.07 5.61 32.59
N GLY A 331 8.73 6.76 32.71
CA GLY A 331 10.19 6.76 32.83
C GLY A 331 10.86 8.14 32.83
N PRO A 332 12.17 8.19 33.08
CA PRO A 332 12.92 9.44 33.11
C PRO A 332 13.03 10.08 31.73
N VAL A 333 12.93 11.42 31.73
CA VAL A 333 13.27 12.29 30.61
C VAL A 333 14.27 13.31 31.10
N SER A 334 15.37 13.45 30.36
CA SER A 334 16.41 14.43 30.60
C SER A 334 16.58 15.32 29.37
N PHE A 335 16.66 16.62 29.59
CA PHE A 335 16.91 17.61 28.55
C PHE A 335 18.01 18.56 29.00
N ARG A 336 18.95 18.84 28.11
CA ARG A 336 20.05 19.78 28.33
C ARG A 336 20.14 20.71 27.12
N LEU A 337 20.17 22.01 27.37
CA LEU A 337 20.35 23.04 26.36
C LEU A 337 21.56 23.89 26.74
N GLN A 338 22.49 24.04 25.82
CA GLN A 338 23.64 24.93 25.92
C GLN A 338 23.53 26.02 24.84
N GLY A 339 23.35 27.26 25.29
CA GLY A 339 23.29 28.45 24.43
C GLY A 339 24.47 29.38 24.65
N ALA A 340 24.47 30.54 24.00
CA ALA A 340 25.50 31.56 24.16
C ALA A 340 25.70 32.05 25.59
N ASN A 341 24.60 32.13 26.36
CA ASN A 341 24.57 32.82 27.65
C ASN A 341 24.52 31.86 28.86
N GLY A 342 24.60 30.53 28.63
CA GLY A 342 24.60 29.55 29.71
C GLY A 342 24.03 28.20 29.32
N THR A 343 23.76 27.38 30.35
CA THR A 343 23.24 26.02 30.24
C THR A 343 21.93 25.91 31.01
N ALA A 344 20.92 25.30 30.42
CA ALA A 344 19.69 24.88 31.08
C ALA A 344 19.61 23.35 31.10
N THR A 345 19.11 22.79 32.20
CA THR A 345 18.92 21.34 32.36
C THR A 345 17.56 21.07 32.99
N LEU A 346 16.85 20.09 32.46
CA LEU A 346 15.60 19.56 32.99
C LEU A 346 15.76 18.05 33.18
N ALA A 347 15.31 17.55 34.32
CA ALA A 347 15.14 16.13 34.57
C ALA A 347 13.76 15.94 35.18
N THR A 348 12.93 15.13 34.53
CA THR A 348 11.55 14.86 34.94
C THR A 348 11.22 13.39 34.72
N GLN A 349 10.10 12.94 35.26
CA GLN A 349 9.45 11.72 34.81
C GLN A 349 8.36 12.07 33.81
N LEU A 350 8.22 11.23 32.79
CA LEU A 350 7.12 11.27 31.83
C LEU A 350 6.27 10.01 32.03
N ALA A 351 4.96 10.19 32.09
CA ALA A 351 3.99 9.12 31.97
C ALA A 351 3.31 9.26 30.62
N MET A 352 3.27 8.18 29.83
CA MET A 352 2.49 8.13 28.61
C MET A 352 1.01 8.13 28.96
N PRO A 353 0.14 8.76 28.16
CA PRO A 353 -1.31 8.68 28.36
C PRO A 353 -1.78 7.22 28.27
N GLU A 354 -2.86 6.88 29.00
CA GLU A 354 -3.45 5.53 28.97
C GLU A 354 -4.02 5.15 27.58
N GLU A 355 -4.36 6.14 26.77
CA GLU A 355 -4.74 5.97 25.36
C GLU A 355 -3.54 6.35 24.48
N GLY A 356 -3.03 5.39 23.70
CA GLY A 356 -1.79 5.52 22.93
C GLY A 356 -1.72 6.81 22.10
N GLY A 357 -0.57 7.48 22.18
CA GLY A 357 -0.20 8.62 21.36
C GLY A 357 0.54 8.21 20.08
#